data_AF-A0A6P0WTS7-F1
#
_entry.id   AF-A0A6P0WTS7-F1
#
_cell.length_a   1.000
_cell.length_b   1.000
_cell.length_c   1.000
_cell.angle_alpha   90.00
_cell.angle_beta   90.00
_cell.angle_gamma   90.00
#
_symmetry.space_group_name_H-M   'P 1'
#
loop_
_entity.id
_entity.type
_entity.pdbx_description
1 polymer ?
#
loop_
_entity_poly.entity_id
_entity_poly.type
_entity_poly.pdbx_seq_one_letter_code
_entity_poly.pdbx_strand_id
1 'polypeptide(L)'
;MAWEEFERNGVKGISGDSPIDEFALALKRIVTAYEGRFSRKPTVSELLYALETVVTTHPTRYVSDSESLKLGEIIVNRNYEQGSDYIDKTQYEGVYTEATVPGYHAILRRNSNGHNPPEIEAIKIPTLEVRDRTLVCEYEIMTNEITEQMAESLILTVLLEEFYDHEYQDEADKIEFINLKSQVARTIAYSLVV
;
A
#
# COMPACT_ATOMS: atom_id res chain seq x y z
N MET A 1 17.07 -36.29 1.33
CA MET A 1 16.40 -36.37 2.65
C MET A 1 14.94 -36.67 2.39
N ALA A 2 14.37 -37.57 3.18
CA ALA A 2 13.29 -38.47 2.79
C ALA A 2 11.91 -37.83 2.92
N TRP A 3 11.05 -38.10 1.94
CA TRP A 3 9.62 -37.82 1.99
C TRP A 3 8.98 -38.74 3.03
N GLU A 4 8.19 -38.19 3.95
CA GLU A 4 7.34 -39.00 4.83
C GLU A 4 5.95 -39.07 4.21
N GLU A 5 5.63 -40.22 3.65
CA GLU A 5 4.25 -40.58 3.35
C GLU A 5 3.52 -40.80 4.67
N PHE A 6 2.40 -40.11 4.87
CA PHE A 6 1.53 -40.35 6.00
C PHE A 6 0.14 -40.76 5.51
N GLU A 7 -0.54 -41.58 6.31
CA GLU A 7 -1.94 -41.91 6.14
C GLU A 7 -2.68 -41.53 7.42
N ARG A 8 -3.61 -40.59 7.33
CA ARG A 8 -4.50 -40.20 8.45
C ARG A 8 -5.95 -40.27 7.98
N ASN A 9 -6.77 -41.02 8.71
CA ASN A 9 -8.19 -41.23 8.40
C ASN A 9 -8.46 -41.72 6.96
N GLY A 10 -7.60 -42.60 6.43
CA GLY A 10 -7.72 -43.14 5.07
C GLY A 10 -7.28 -42.20 3.96
N VAL A 11 -6.78 -41.00 4.29
CA VAL A 11 -6.22 -40.04 3.33
C VAL A 11 -4.69 -40.13 3.39
N LYS A 12 -4.08 -40.47 2.26
CA LYS A 12 -2.63 -40.49 2.07
C LYS A 12 -2.12 -39.11 1.67
N GLY A 13 -1.05 -38.65 2.29
CA GLY A 13 -0.39 -37.38 2.00
C GLY A 13 1.12 -37.47 2.16
N ILE A 14 1.83 -36.42 1.78
CA ILE A 14 3.29 -36.35 1.87
C ILE A 14 3.66 -35.06 2.60
N SER A 15 4.55 -35.15 3.61
CA SER A 15 5.05 -33.99 4.38
C SER A 15 6.57 -33.84 4.32
N GLY A 16 7.05 -32.60 4.30
CA GLY A 16 8.46 -32.20 4.29
C GLY A 16 8.64 -30.75 3.80
N ASP A 17 9.87 -30.24 3.79
CA ASP A 17 10.18 -28.85 3.36
C ASP A 17 10.18 -28.66 1.82
N SER A 18 10.45 -29.74 1.07
CA SER A 18 10.58 -29.74 -0.40
C SER A 18 9.35 -29.28 -1.21
N PRO A 19 8.08 -29.52 -0.80
CA PRO A 19 6.91 -29.06 -1.56
C PRO A 19 6.81 -27.54 -1.65
N ILE A 20 7.27 -26.82 -0.62
CA ILE A 20 7.30 -25.36 -0.62
C ILE A 20 8.37 -24.86 -1.60
N ASP A 21 9.52 -25.53 -1.67
CA ASP A 21 10.59 -25.19 -2.62
C ASP A 21 10.16 -25.41 -4.08
N GLU A 22 9.50 -26.53 -4.37
CA GLU A 22 8.96 -26.81 -5.71
C GLU A 22 7.86 -25.83 -6.10
N PHE A 23 7.01 -25.44 -5.15
CA PHE A 23 6.00 -24.41 -5.35
C PHE A 23 6.64 -23.03 -5.61
N ALA A 24 7.68 -22.66 -4.85
CA ALA A 24 8.43 -21.42 -5.05
C ALA A 24 9.12 -21.40 -6.43
N LEU A 25 9.69 -22.52 -6.87
CA LEU A 25 10.28 -22.66 -8.20
C LEU A 25 9.23 -22.52 -9.31
N ALA A 26 8.05 -23.10 -9.14
CA ALA A 26 6.95 -22.96 -10.09
C ALA A 26 6.48 -21.51 -10.20
N LEU A 27 6.29 -20.83 -9.07
CA LEU A 27 5.94 -19.41 -9.02
C LEU A 27 6.99 -18.54 -9.70
N LYS A 28 8.29 -18.78 -9.45
CA LYS A 28 9.38 -18.05 -10.09
C LYS A 28 9.33 -18.17 -11.62
N ARG A 29 9.05 -19.38 -12.15
CA ARG A 29 8.88 -19.62 -13.59
C ARG A 29 7.68 -18.86 -14.17
N ILE A 30 6.57 -18.82 -13.45
CA ILE A 30 5.38 -18.07 -13.86
C ILE A 30 5.69 -16.56 -13.92
N VAL A 31 6.32 -16.02 -12.89
CA VAL A 31 6.71 -14.60 -12.83
C VAL A 31 7.65 -14.24 -13.99
N THR A 32 8.71 -15.02 -14.22
CA THR A 32 9.66 -14.77 -15.33
C THR A 32 8.98 -14.82 -16.69
N ALA A 33 8.08 -15.78 -16.92
CA ALA A 33 7.34 -15.88 -18.18
C ALA A 33 6.35 -14.71 -18.37
N TYR A 34 5.76 -14.23 -17.28
CA TYR A 34 4.86 -13.08 -17.29
C TYR A 34 5.62 -11.77 -17.56
N GLU A 35 6.72 -11.54 -16.86
CA GLU A 35 7.62 -10.39 -17.07
C GLU A 35 8.13 -10.33 -18.51
N GLY A 36 8.52 -11.47 -19.08
CA GLY A 36 8.97 -11.54 -20.47
C GLY A 36 7.89 -11.17 -21.50
N ARG A 37 6.60 -11.26 -21.15
CA ARG A 37 5.47 -10.94 -22.04
C ARG A 37 4.89 -9.55 -21.82
N PHE A 38 4.87 -9.09 -20.58
CA PHE A 38 4.16 -7.86 -20.18
C PHE A 38 5.08 -6.78 -19.61
N SER A 39 6.40 -7.02 -19.55
CA SER A 39 7.43 -6.10 -19.05
C SER A 39 7.17 -5.58 -17.62
N ARG A 40 6.41 -6.34 -16.83
CA ARG A 40 6.16 -6.10 -15.39
C ARG A 40 5.89 -7.41 -14.66
N LYS A 41 6.01 -7.39 -13.32
CA LYS A 41 5.61 -8.51 -12.47
C LYS A 41 4.08 -8.69 -12.47
N PRO A 42 3.57 -9.92 -12.37
CA PRO A 42 2.15 -10.16 -12.18
C PRO A 42 1.72 -9.75 -10.77
N THR A 43 0.49 -9.26 -10.64
CA THR A 43 -0.16 -9.04 -9.34
C THR A 43 -0.55 -10.37 -8.69
N VAL A 44 -0.83 -10.35 -7.38
CA VAL A 44 -1.33 -11.54 -6.65
C VAL A 44 -2.62 -12.07 -7.28
N SER A 45 -3.53 -11.19 -7.67
CA SER A 45 -4.79 -11.58 -8.34
C SER A 45 -4.54 -12.25 -9.68
N GLU A 46 -3.62 -11.73 -10.50
CA GLU A 46 -3.27 -12.34 -11.79
C GLU A 46 -2.61 -13.72 -11.63
N LEU A 47 -1.74 -13.88 -10.63
CA LEU A 47 -1.14 -15.17 -10.29
C LEU A 47 -2.18 -16.20 -9.84
N LEU A 48 -3.06 -15.81 -8.93
CA LEU A 48 -4.11 -16.69 -8.41
C LEU A 48 -5.14 -17.04 -9.49
N TYR A 49 -5.52 -16.08 -10.34
CA TYR A 49 -6.40 -16.33 -11.48
C TYR A 49 -5.76 -17.32 -12.47
N ALA A 50 -4.46 -17.20 -12.73
CA ALA A 50 -3.74 -18.14 -13.58
C ALA A 50 -3.71 -19.55 -12.98
N LEU A 51 -3.47 -19.67 -11.67
CA LEU A 51 -3.50 -20.95 -10.97
C LEU A 51 -4.90 -21.56 -10.97
N GLU A 52 -5.92 -20.76 -10.69
CA GLU A 52 -7.33 -21.17 -10.77
C GLU A 52 -7.67 -21.68 -12.16
N THR A 53 -7.29 -20.95 -13.21
CA THR A 53 -7.53 -21.35 -14.60
C THR A 53 -6.89 -22.70 -14.91
N VAL A 54 -5.64 -22.92 -14.47
CA VAL A 54 -4.93 -24.19 -14.72
C VAL A 54 -5.61 -25.35 -14.00
N VAL A 55 -5.98 -25.16 -12.73
CA VAL A 55 -6.62 -26.20 -11.91
C VAL A 55 -8.01 -26.53 -12.43
N THR A 56 -8.80 -25.53 -12.82
CA THR A 56 -10.18 -25.72 -13.33
C THR A 56 -10.25 -26.29 -14.73
N THR A 57 -9.25 -26.02 -15.59
CA THR A 57 -9.25 -26.56 -16.97
C THR A 57 -8.97 -28.06 -16.99
N HIS A 58 -8.20 -28.58 -16.02
CA HIS A 58 -7.86 -30.01 -15.94
C HIS A 58 -7.88 -30.53 -14.48
N PRO A 59 -9.03 -30.54 -13.81
CA PRO A 59 -9.11 -30.74 -12.36
C PRO A 59 -8.67 -32.15 -11.93
N THR A 60 -8.98 -33.17 -12.73
CA THR A 60 -8.59 -34.57 -12.48
C THR A 60 -7.08 -34.82 -12.53
N ARG A 61 -6.30 -33.89 -13.10
CA ARG A 61 -4.85 -33.97 -13.16
C ARG A 61 -4.16 -33.40 -11.91
N TYR A 62 -4.82 -32.48 -11.22
CA TYR A 62 -4.23 -31.68 -10.15
C TYR A 62 -4.93 -31.83 -8.79
N VAL A 63 -6.15 -32.39 -8.76
CA VAL A 63 -6.96 -32.54 -7.54
C VAL A 63 -7.48 -33.97 -7.44
N SER A 64 -7.24 -34.64 -6.31
CA SER A 64 -7.67 -36.02 -6.07
C SER A 64 -9.18 -36.17 -5.92
N ASP A 65 -9.88 -35.13 -5.48
CA ASP A 65 -11.35 -35.05 -5.37
C ASP A 65 -11.88 -33.92 -6.24
N SER A 66 -11.81 -34.11 -7.56
CA SER A 66 -12.20 -33.08 -8.54
C SER A 66 -13.70 -32.77 -8.54
N GLU A 67 -14.54 -33.69 -8.05
CA GLU A 67 -16.00 -33.53 -8.04
C GLU A 67 -16.47 -32.57 -6.94
N SER A 68 -15.70 -32.44 -5.85
CA SER A 68 -15.98 -31.51 -4.76
C SER A 68 -15.25 -30.16 -4.90
N LEU A 69 -14.52 -29.95 -6.01
CA LEU A 69 -13.78 -28.72 -6.25
C LEU A 69 -14.73 -27.52 -6.31
N LYS A 70 -14.69 -26.69 -5.27
CA LYS A 70 -15.41 -25.42 -5.20
C LYS A 70 -14.42 -24.28 -5.38
N LEU A 71 -14.78 -23.34 -6.24
CA LEU A 71 -14.05 -22.09 -6.36
C LEU A 71 -14.34 -21.25 -5.12
N GLY A 72 -13.29 -20.95 -4.37
CA GLY A 72 -13.37 -19.98 -3.29
C GLY A 72 -13.41 -18.58 -3.88
N GLU A 73 -14.11 -17.66 -3.22
CA GLU A 73 -13.87 -16.25 -3.44
C GLU A 73 -12.48 -15.91 -2.92
N ILE A 74 -11.62 -15.38 -3.79
CA ILE A 74 -10.33 -14.85 -3.36
C ILE A 74 -10.61 -13.50 -2.71
N ILE A 75 -10.73 -13.50 -1.40
CA ILE A 75 -10.62 -12.28 -0.61
C ILE A 75 -9.12 -11.98 -0.51
N VAL A 76 -8.61 -11.18 -1.45
CA VAL A 76 -7.27 -10.62 -1.32
C VAL A 76 -7.32 -9.61 -0.18
N ASN A 77 -7.10 -10.09 1.05
CA ASN A 77 -6.70 -9.23 2.15
C ASN A 77 -5.30 -8.72 1.81
N ARG A 78 -5.25 -7.60 1.09
CA ARG A 78 -4.08 -6.74 1.13
C ARG A 78 -3.96 -6.37 2.59
N ASN A 79 -3.02 -6.93 3.33
CA ASN A 79 -2.67 -6.46 4.66
C ASN A 79 -1.92 -5.11 4.57
N TYR A 80 -2.50 -4.16 3.84
CA TYR A 80 -2.62 -2.79 4.28
C TYR A 80 -4.07 -2.71 4.72
N GLU A 81 -4.33 -2.66 6.02
CA GLU A 81 -5.67 -2.49 6.57
C GLU A 81 -6.43 -1.43 5.76
N GLN A 82 -7.31 -1.85 4.85
CA GLN A 82 -8.26 -0.96 4.20
C GLN A 82 -9.38 -0.72 5.22
N GLY A 83 -9.01 -0.03 6.30
CA GLY A 83 -9.95 0.60 7.20
C GLY A 83 -10.66 1.75 6.49
N SER A 84 -11.57 2.39 7.21
CA SER A 84 -12.23 3.64 6.82
C SER A 84 -11.28 4.77 6.39
N ASP A 85 -9.98 4.62 6.63
CA ASP A 85 -8.93 5.62 6.42
C ASP A 85 -8.04 5.36 5.18
N TYR A 86 -8.47 4.48 4.26
CA TYR A 86 -7.76 4.29 2.98
C TYR A 86 -7.99 5.48 2.03
N ILE A 87 -6.89 6.06 1.53
CA ILE A 87 -6.88 7.15 0.55
C ILE A 87 -6.02 6.80 -0.66
N ASP A 88 -6.54 7.03 -1.87
CA ASP A 88 -5.77 6.89 -3.11
C ASP A 88 -4.83 8.09 -3.29
N LYS A 89 -3.59 7.90 -2.84
CA LYS A 89 -2.53 8.92 -2.83
C LYS A 89 -2.21 9.47 -4.22
N THR A 90 -2.42 8.68 -5.28
CA THR A 90 -2.13 9.10 -6.66
C THR A 90 -3.02 10.24 -7.17
N GLN A 91 -4.12 10.52 -6.45
CA GLN A 91 -5.02 11.64 -6.70
C GLN A 91 -4.58 12.92 -5.99
N TYR A 92 -3.45 12.91 -5.29
CA TYR A 92 -2.98 14.05 -4.50
C TYR A 92 -1.61 14.50 -4.97
N GLU A 93 -1.31 15.77 -4.74
CA GLU A 93 -0.04 16.38 -5.11
C GLU A 93 0.37 17.42 -4.07
N GLY A 94 1.64 17.39 -3.66
CA GLY A 94 2.23 18.36 -2.74
C GLY A 94 2.69 19.58 -3.51
N VAL A 95 2.39 20.77 -3.00
CA VAL A 95 2.80 22.03 -3.61
C VAL A 95 3.24 23.04 -2.55
N TYR A 96 4.03 24.03 -2.96
CA TYR A 96 4.28 25.24 -2.19
C TYR A 96 3.54 26.42 -2.82
N THR A 97 2.87 27.23 -2.00
CA THR A 97 2.08 28.38 -2.46
C THR A 97 2.47 29.65 -1.72
N GLU A 98 2.66 30.73 -2.48
CA GLU A 98 2.95 32.07 -1.98
C GLU A 98 1.66 32.92 -1.81
N ALA A 99 0.48 32.28 -1.76
CA ALA A 99 -0.79 32.99 -1.66
C ALA A 99 -0.92 33.83 -0.37
N THR A 100 -0.13 33.55 0.65
CA THR A 100 0.00 34.37 1.88
C THR A 100 1.47 34.69 2.16
N VAL A 101 1.71 35.61 3.10
CA VAL A 101 3.07 35.90 3.60
C VAL A 101 3.13 35.55 5.10
N PRO A 102 4.01 34.61 5.53
CA PRO A 102 4.82 33.74 4.67
C PRO A 102 3.96 32.78 3.83
N GLY A 103 4.54 32.26 2.75
CA GLY A 103 3.93 31.19 1.94
C GLY A 103 3.78 29.91 2.75
N TYR A 104 3.04 28.94 2.22
CA TYR A 104 2.73 27.69 2.92
C TYR A 104 2.73 26.50 1.97
N HIS A 105 2.81 25.29 2.53
CA HIS A 105 2.67 24.04 1.78
C HIS A 105 1.21 23.61 1.73
N ALA A 106 0.80 23.00 0.62
CA ALA A 106 -0.53 22.45 0.48
C ALA A 106 -0.47 21.08 -0.17
N ILE A 107 -1.48 20.27 0.13
CA ILE A 107 -1.75 19.03 -0.60
C ILE A 107 -3.04 19.27 -1.38
N LEU A 108 -2.94 19.20 -2.70
CA LEU A 108 -4.05 19.40 -3.63
C LEU A 108 -4.62 18.07 -4.05
N ARG A 109 -5.94 17.98 -4.19
CA ARG A 109 -6.60 16.83 -4.80
C ARG A 109 -6.84 17.09 -6.29
N ARG A 110 -6.26 16.23 -7.12
CA ARG A 110 -6.52 16.16 -8.56
C ARG A 110 -7.94 15.62 -8.78
N ASN A 111 -8.72 16.33 -9.57
CA ASN A 111 -10.10 15.98 -9.82
C ASN A 111 -10.18 15.09 -11.06
N SER A 112 -10.73 13.87 -10.92
CA SER A 112 -10.66 12.79 -11.93
C SER A 112 -11.53 13.03 -13.17
N ASN A 113 -12.35 14.08 -13.18
CA ASN A 113 -13.20 14.44 -14.30
C ASN A 113 -12.41 15.36 -15.25
N GLY A 114 -11.83 14.77 -16.30
CA GLY A 114 -10.82 15.35 -17.21
C GLY A 114 -11.17 16.61 -18.02
N HIS A 115 -11.76 17.63 -17.40
CA HIS A 115 -11.91 19.01 -17.92
C HIS A 115 -11.54 19.98 -16.79
N ASN A 116 -10.25 20.33 -16.67
CA ASN A 116 -9.66 21.31 -15.73
C ASN A 116 -10.60 21.78 -14.59
N PRO A 117 -10.99 20.92 -13.63
CA PRO A 117 -11.66 21.40 -12.44
C PRO A 117 -10.61 22.10 -11.57
N PRO A 118 -11.00 23.07 -10.73
CA PRO A 118 -10.05 23.67 -9.80
C PRO A 118 -9.47 22.57 -8.90
N GLU A 119 -8.15 22.52 -8.81
CA GLU A 119 -7.46 21.72 -7.80
C GLU A 119 -7.97 22.16 -6.43
N ILE A 120 -8.47 21.21 -5.64
CA ILE A 120 -9.04 21.51 -4.33
C ILE A 120 -7.91 21.36 -3.32
N GLU A 121 -7.61 22.42 -2.57
CA GLU A 121 -6.77 22.30 -1.38
C GLU A 121 -7.44 21.33 -0.40
N ALA A 122 -6.82 20.16 -0.23
CA ALA A 122 -7.28 19.13 0.67
C ALA A 122 -6.71 19.33 2.08
N ILE A 123 -5.42 19.71 2.16
CA ILE A 123 -4.70 19.97 3.40
C ILE A 123 -3.84 21.22 3.21
N LYS A 124 -3.90 22.13 4.18
CA LYS A 124 -3.05 23.32 4.26
C LYS A 124 -2.02 23.15 5.36
N ILE A 125 -0.76 23.48 5.12
CA ILE A 125 0.36 23.22 6.03
C ILE A 125 1.16 24.53 6.17
N PRO A 126 0.74 25.43 7.08
CA PRO A 126 1.41 26.72 7.28
C PRO A 126 2.81 26.62 7.87
N THR A 127 3.09 25.55 8.64
CA THR A 127 4.37 25.40 9.34
C THR A 127 4.92 24.00 9.06
N LEU A 128 6.11 23.94 8.48
CA LEU A 128 6.91 22.73 8.33
C LEU A 128 8.38 23.07 8.63
N GLU A 129 8.81 22.83 9.86
CA GLU A 129 10.12 23.30 10.36
C GLU A 129 10.76 22.29 11.31
N VAL A 130 12.09 22.15 11.22
CA VAL A 130 12.85 21.33 12.18
C VAL A 130 13.17 22.14 13.43
N ARG A 131 12.77 21.61 14.60
CA ARG A 131 13.09 22.15 15.94
C ARG A 131 13.59 21.02 16.82
N ASP A 132 14.80 21.15 17.35
CA ASP A 132 15.39 20.14 18.26
C ASP A 132 15.32 18.70 17.72
N ARG A 133 15.70 18.48 16.46
CA ARG A 133 15.59 17.20 15.73
C ARG A 133 14.17 16.63 15.63
N THR A 134 13.15 17.48 15.75
CA THR A 134 11.75 17.15 15.52
C THR A 134 11.23 17.99 14.38
N LEU A 135 10.71 17.36 13.33
CA LEU A 135 10.01 18.04 12.25
C LEU A 135 8.61 18.40 12.76
N VAL A 136 8.36 19.68 12.98
CA VAL A 136 7.05 20.19 13.41
C VAL A 136 6.23 20.48 12.16
N CYS A 137 5.10 19.80 12.03
CA CYS A 137 4.15 19.92 10.93
C CYS A 137 2.79 20.38 11.47
N GLU A 138 2.52 21.68 11.37
CA GLU A 138 1.20 22.24 11.68
C GLU A 138 0.35 22.24 10.41
N TYR A 139 -0.86 21.69 10.49
CA TYR A 139 -1.73 21.52 9.33
C TYR A 139 -3.21 21.76 9.63
N GLU A 140 -3.98 22.00 8.57
CA GLU A 140 -5.43 22.13 8.57
C GLU A 140 -6.04 21.24 7.51
N ILE A 141 -6.98 20.39 7.92
CA ILE A 141 -7.82 19.63 6.99
C ILE A 141 -8.88 20.56 6.41
N MET A 142 -8.93 20.66 5.08
CA MET A 142 -9.82 21.59 4.37
C MET A 142 -11.10 20.93 3.86
N THR A 143 -11.15 19.60 3.83
CA THR A 143 -12.30 18.82 3.33
C THR A 143 -12.78 17.80 4.38
N ASN A 144 -14.09 17.58 4.47
CA ASN A 144 -14.66 16.67 5.47
C ASN A 144 -14.46 15.18 5.11
N GLU A 145 -13.92 14.89 3.93
CA GLU A 145 -13.66 13.53 3.44
C GLU A 145 -12.32 12.96 3.94
N ILE A 146 -11.49 13.80 4.57
CA ILE A 146 -10.17 13.42 5.06
C ILE A 146 -10.20 13.34 6.58
N THR A 147 -9.82 12.18 7.11
CA THR A 147 -9.60 11.99 8.55
C THR A 147 -8.20 12.45 8.95
N GLU A 148 -7.95 12.60 10.25
CA GLU A 148 -6.62 12.93 10.80
C GLU A 148 -5.55 11.96 10.30
N GLN A 149 -5.85 10.65 10.35
CA GLN A 149 -4.92 9.61 9.92
C GLN A 149 -4.66 9.65 8.41
N MET A 150 -5.68 9.95 7.60
CA MET A 150 -5.52 10.16 6.16
C MET A 150 -4.65 11.38 5.88
N ALA A 151 -4.82 12.46 6.64
CA ALA A 151 -4.02 13.67 6.50
C ALA A 151 -2.55 13.42 6.82
N GLU A 152 -2.24 12.78 7.96
CA GLU A 152 -0.88 12.40 8.33
C GLU A 152 -0.24 11.50 7.25
N SER A 153 -0.99 10.51 6.75
CA SER A 153 -0.52 9.60 5.68
C SER A 153 -0.20 10.34 4.38
N LEU A 154 -1.03 11.32 4.00
CA LEU A 154 -0.79 12.16 2.83
C LEU A 154 0.41 13.09 3.02
N ILE A 155 0.57 13.70 4.19
CA ILE A 155 1.72 14.56 4.49
C ILE A 155 3.01 13.77 4.37
N LEU A 156 3.07 12.57 4.97
CA LEU A 156 4.26 11.73 4.92
C LEU A 156 4.64 11.35 3.48
N THR A 157 3.68 10.90 2.68
CA THR A 157 4.03 10.37 1.35
C THR A 157 4.01 11.42 0.26
N VAL A 158 2.96 12.24 0.18
CA VAL A 158 2.82 13.18 -0.93
C VAL A 158 3.70 14.41 -0.74
N LEU A 159 3.87 14.88 0.50
CA LEU A 159 4.71 16.06 0.76
C LEU A 159 6.16 15.66 1.08
N LEU A 160 6.38 14.82 2.09
CA LEU A 160 7.75 14.58 2.58
C LEU A 160 8.55 13.60 1.72
N GLU A 161 7.91 12.55 1.21
CA GLU A 161 8.55 11.59 0.29
C GLU A 161 8.54 12.10 -1.16
N GLU A 162 7.37 12.41 -1.73
CA GLU A 162 7.30 12.74 -3.17
C GLU A 162 7.77 14.16 -3.50
N PHE A 163 7.33 15.18 -2.77
CA PHE A 163 7.68 16.58 -3.08
C PHE A 163 9.06 16.99 -2.56
N TYR A 164 9.43 16.54 -1.36
CA TYR A 164 10.71 16.86 -0.72
C TYR A 164 11.79 15.79 -0.88
N ASP A 165 11.50 14.63 -1.50
CA ASP A 165 12.46 13.55 -1.71
C ASP A 165 13.25 13.18 -0.45
N HIS A 166 12.53 13.09 0.68
CA HIS A 166 13.08 12.75 2.00
C HIS A 166 14.10 13.74 2.60
N GLU A 167 14.14 15.00 2.15
CA GLU A 167 15.11 16.02 2.60
C GLU A 167 15.28 16.12 4.12
N TYR A 168 14.22 15.93 4.91
CA TYR A 168 14.25 16.07 6.37
C TYR A 168 14.74 14.84 7.14
N GLN A 169 15.07 13.71 6.48
CA GLN A 169 15.41 12.44 7.16
C GLN A 169 16.69 12.53 8.00
N ASP A 170 17.66 13.30 7.56
CA ASP A 170 18.92 13.47 8.29
C ASP A 170 18.82 14.52 9.42
N GLU A 171 17.82 15.41 9.33
CA GLU A 171 17.65 16.55 10.24
C GLU A 171 16.71 16.26 11.41
N ALA A 172 15.75 15.35 11.23
CA ALA A 172 14.73 15.03 12.23
C ALA A 172 14.62 13.54 12.56
N ASP A 173 14.59 13.21 13.85
CA ASP A 173 14.35 11.84 14.35
C ASP A 173 12.85 11.53 14.48
N LYS A 174 12.03 12.56 14.62
CA LYS A 174 10.60 12.49 14.89
C LYS A 174 9.86 13.53 14.07
N ILE A 175 8.60 13.26 13.79
CA ILE A 175 7.65 14.24 13.27
C ILE A 175 6.53 14.46 14.28
N GLU A 176 6.22 15.72 14.53
CA GLU A 176 5.10 16.16 15.35
C GLU A 176 4.03 16.77 14.44
N PHE A 177 2.89 16.09 14.36
CA PHE A 177 1.70 16.53 13.64
C PHE A 177 0.80 17.32 14.57
N ILE A 178 0.43 18.54 14.19
CA ILE A 178 -0.46 19.41 14.95
C ILE A 178 -1.60 19.86 14.03
N ASN A 179 -2.80 19.32 14.24
CA ASN A 179 -3.98 19.82 13.52
C ASN A 179 -4.47 21.12 14.17
N LEU A 180 -4.38 22.23 13.44
CA LEU A 180 -4.74 23.56 13.94
C LEU A 180 -6.25 23.75 14.16
N LYS A 181 -7.11 22.94 13.52
CA LYS A 181 -8.57 23.00 13.73
C LYS A 181 -9.01 22.17 14.93
N SER A 182 -8.55 20.93 15.04
CA SER A 182 -8.95 20.02 16.13
C SER A 182 -8.08 20.17 17.38
N GLN A 183 -6.92 20.84 17.26
CA GLN A 183 -5.89 20.98 18.30
C GLN A 183 -5.35 19.63 18.78
N VAL A 184 -5.50 18.57 17.96
CA VAL A 184 -4.92 17.25 18.21
C VAL A 184 -3.46 17.29 17.79
N ALA A 185 -2.59 16.86 18.70
CA ALA A 185 -1.17 16.70 18.44
C ALA A 185 -0.77 15.23 18.52
N ARG A 186 0.05 14.78 17.59
CA ARG A 186 0.57 13.41 17.52
C ARG A 186 2.03 13.42 17.12
N THR A 187 2.86 12.71 17.87
CA THR A 187 4.28 12.53 17.53
C THR A 187 4.55 11.08 17.13
N ILE A 188 5.27 10.89 16.04
CA ILE A 188 5.75 9.58 15.60
C ILE A 188 7.25 9.63 15.30
N ALA A 189 7.91 8.46 15.28
CA ALA A 189 9.30 8.36 14.84
C ALA A 189 9.36 8.54 13.32
N TYR A 190 10.29 9.37 12.85
CA TYR A 190 10.43 9.67 11.43
C TYR A 190 11.02 8.49 10.64
N SER A 191 11.88 7.69 11.30
CA SER A 191 12.54 6.51 10.73
C SER A 191 11.63 5.28 10.53
N LEU A 192 10.37 5.31 10.99
CA LEU A 192 9.42 4.19 10.87
C LEU A 192 8.46 4.36 9.67
N VAL A 193 8.70 5.36 8.82
CA VAL A 193 7.79 5.76 7.74
C VAL A 193 8.21 5.21 6.36
N VAL A 194 9.31 4.44 6.29
CA VAL A 194 9.81 3.78 5.07
C VAL A 194 9.49 2.28 5.06
#